data_AF-A0A6I9MTK6-F1
#
_entry.id   AF-A0A6I9MTK6-F1
#
_cell.length_a   1.000
_cell.length_b   1.000
_cell.length_c   1.000
_cell.angle_alpha   90.00
_cell.angle_beta   90.00
_cell.angle_gamma   90.00
#
_symmetry.space_group_name_H-M   'P 1'
#
loop_
_entity.id
_entity.type
_entity.pdbx_description
1 polymer ?
#
loop_
_entity_poly.entity_id
_entity_poly.type
_entity_poly.pdbx_seq_one_letter_code
_entity_poly.pdbx_strand_id
1 'polypeptide(L)'
;MCVYLSVITGTVITAVMREGSMYATISIINVYKEGSLAIQQAGKTMSTKIIILCKKCPFIRRGLNYVFMGVVDEDGRGKIAPQHFVMAFKTKNQKVLNVLKNKRC
;
A
#
# COMPACT_ATOMS: atom_id res chain seq x y z
N MET A 1 18.71 -2.93 8.47
CA MET A 1 18.31 -1.66 7.83
C MET A 1 17.01 -1.88 7.05
N CYS A 2 15.86 -1.51 7.63
CA CYS A 2 14.52 -1.84 7.12
C CYS A 2 13.62 -0.59 7.03
N VAL A 3 14.26 0.58 6.92
CA VAL A 3 13.65 1.92 7.07
C VAL A 3 12.68 2.21 5.92
N TYR A 4 13.00 1.71 4.72
CA TYR A 4 12.19 1.96 3.53
C TYR A 4 11.00 1.01 3.37
N LEU A 5 10.83 -0.04 4.18
CA LEU A 5 9.73 -0.98 4.01
C LEU A 5 8.44 -0.44 4.64
N SER A 6 7.39 -0.33 3.85
CA SER A 6 6.04 0.05 4.29
C SER A 6 5.05 -1.08 4.07
N VAL A 7 4.15 -1.26 5.05
CA VAL A 7 3.07 -2.25 5.03
C VAL A 7 1.79 -1.59 5.51
N ILE A 8 0.84 -1.41 4.60
CA ILE A 8 -0.46 -0.80 4.87
C ILE A 8 -1.60 -1.65 4.32
N THR A 9 -2.79 -1.48 4.87
CA THR A 9 -4.03 -1.94 4.25
C THR A 9 -4.90 -0.76 3.93
N GLY A 10 -5.56 -0.80 2.77
CA GLY A 10 -6.47 0.26 2.38
C GLY A 10 -7.34 -0.06 1.19
N THR A 11 -8.31 0.82 0.95
CA THR A 11 -9.22 0.77 -0.19
C THR A 11 -8.66 1.59 -1.34
N VAL A 12 -8.68 1.03 -2.55
CA VAL A 12 -8.25 1.77 -3.76
C VAL A 12 -9.32 2.78 -4.13
N ILE A 13 -9.01 4.07 -3.99
CA ILE A 13 -9.92 5.17 -4.34
C ILE A 13 -9.77 5.55 -5.80
N THR A 14 -8.54 5.59 -6.32
CA THR A 14 -8.26 5.82 -7.73
C THR A 14 -7.14 4.90 -8.17
N ALA A 15 -7.12 4.55 -9.46
CA ALA A 15 -6.07 3.78 -10.11
C ALA A 15 -5.94 4.28 -11.55
N VAL A 16 -4.79 4.85 -11.89
CA VAL A 16 -4.52 5.46 -13.20
C VAL A 16 -3.24 4.87 -13.77
N MET A 17 -3.30 4.35 -14.99
CA MET A 17 -2.12 3.86 -15.69
C MET A 17 -1.42 5.04 -16.39
N ARG A 18 -0.14 5.25 -16.10
CA ARG A 18 0.71 6.25 -16.76
C ARG A 18 2.11 5.66 -16.97
N GLU A 19 2.64 5.80 -18.18
CA GLU A 19 4.02 5.39 -18.52
C GLU A 19 4.35 3.93 -18.14
N GLY A 20 3.36 3.05 -18.24
CA GLY A 20 3.52 1.62 -17.91
C GLY A 20 3.51 1.29 -16.42
N SER A 21 3.22 2.26 -15.55
CA SER A 21 3.03 2.09 -14.11
C SER A 21 1.61 2.51 -13.69
N MET A 22 1.10 1.94 -12.61
CA MET A 22 -0.19 2.33 -12.03
C MET A 22 0.02 3.27 -10.85
N TYR A 23 -0.59 4.45 -10.92
CA TYR A 23 -0.67 5.42 -9.85
C TYR A 23 -2.00 5.24 -9.14
N ALA A 24 -1.97 4.83 -7.88
CA ALA A 24 -3.16 4.59 -7.10
C ALA A 24 -3.22 5.48 -5.86
N THR A 25 -4.39 6.03 -5.57
CA THR A 25 -4.67 6.68 -4.29
C THR A 25 -5.39 5.68 -3.40
N ILE A 26 -4.83 5.42 -2.23
CA ILE A 26 -5.34 4.45 -1.27
C ILE A 26 -5.90 5.19 -0.07
N SER A 27 -7.14 4.88 0.32
CA SER A 27 -7.67 5.27 1.63
C SER A 27 -7.22 4.23 2.66
N ILE A 28 -6.46 4.68 3.64
CA ILE A 28 -5.79 3.82 4.60
C ILE A 28 -6.81 3.33 5.63
N ILE A 29 -6.91 2.01 5.74
CA ILE A 29 -7.69 1.32 6.79
C ILE A 29 -6.81 1.07 8.01
N ASN A 30 -5.56 0.64 7.79
CA ASN A 30 -4.62 0.37 8.87
C ASN A 30 -3.17 0.48 8.39
N VAL A 31 -2.28 0.93 9.27
CA VAL A 31 -0.84 1.02 9.05
C VAL A 31 -0.15 0.01 9.98
N TYR A 32 0.55 -0.96 9.40
CA TYR A 32 1.32 -1.95 10.17
C TYR A 32 2.77 -1.51 10.31
N LYS A 33 3.32 -0.98 9.21
CA LYS A 33 4.65 -0.41 9.16
C LYS A 33 4.61 0.82 8.27
N GLU A 34 4.80 1.99 8.86
CA GLU A 34 4.76 3.26 8.13
C GLU A 34 6.00 3.44 7.24
N GLY A 35 7.19 3.22 7.81
CA GLY A 35 8.44 3.56 7.14
C GLY A 35 8.57 5.07 7.03
N SER A 36 8.79 5.57 5.81
CA SER A 36 8.81 7.01 5.49
C SER A 36 7.61 7.45 4.64
N LEU A 37 6.53 6.67 4.66
CA LEU A 37 5.38 6.85 3.77
C LEU A 37 4.66 8.17 4.08
N ALA A 38 4.48 9.01 3.06
CA ALA A 38 3.69 10.23 3.17
C ALA A 38 2.20 9.90 3.24
N ILE A 39 1.61 10.15 4.40
CA ILE A 39 0.18 9.99 4.66
C ILE A 39 -0.49 11.36 4.63
N GLN A 40 -1.46 11.51 3.74
CA GLN A 40 -2.33 12.68 3.65
C GLN A 40 -3.56 12.45 4.52
N GLN A 41 -3.78 13.32 5.50
CA GLN A 41 -4.93 13.27 6.38
C GLN A 41 -5.93 14.37 6.01
N ALA A 42 -7.17 13.98 5.72
CA ALA A 42 -8.30 14.88 5.49
C ALA A 42 -9.40 14.55 6.51
N GLY A 43 -9.45 15.32 7.60
CA GLY A 43 -10.32 15.04 8.74
C GLY A 43 -9.99 13.69 9.39
N LYS A 44 -10.97 12.77 9.40
CA LYS A 44 -10.81 11.40 9.93
C LYS A 44 -10.28 10.39 8.90
N THR A 45 -10.14 10.78 7.63
CA THR A 45 -9.71 9.87 6.57
C THR A 45 -8.22 10.06 6.31
N MET A 46 -7.47 8.97 6.36
CA MET A 46 -6.06 8.94 5.97
C MET A 46 -5.95 8.35 4.57
N SER A 47 -5.07 8.90 3.74
CA SER A 47 -4.84 8.43 2.38
C SER A 47 -3.37 8.53 2.00
N THR A 48 -2.96 7.75 1.01
CA THR A 48 -1.59 7.83 0.47
C THR A 48 -1.60 7.56 -1.02
N LYS A 49 -0.55 8.02 -1.71
CA LYS A 49 -0.32 7.74 -3.12
C LYS A 49 0.74 6.66 -3.25
N ILE A 50 0.42 5.64 -4.03
CA ILE A 50 1.36 4.56 -4.33
C ILE A 50 1.55 4.43 -5.84
N ILE A 51 2.75 4.01 -6.21
CA ILE A 51 3.16 3.72 -7.58
C ILE A 51 3.42 2.22 -7.67
N ILE A 52 2.66 1.55 -8.51
CA ILE A 52 2.81 0.12 -8.76
C ILE A 52 3.51 -0.02 -10.12
N LEU A 53 4.77 -0.41 -10.10
CA LEU A 53 5.67 -0.55 -11.27
C LEU A 53 5.41 -1.87 -12.03
N CYS A 54 4.27 -2.49 -11.79
CA CYS A 54 4.06 -3.89 -12.08
C CYS A 54 3.00 -4.03 -13.17
N LYS A 55 3.47 -4.26 -14.41
CA LYS A 55 2.61 -4.48 -15.58
C LYS A 55 1.76 -5.77 -15.50
N LYS A 56 2.16 -6.74 -14.66
CA LYS A 56 1.48 -8.04 -14.45
C LYS A 56 0.89 -8.21 -13.05
N CYS A 57 0.76 -7.13 -12.28
CA CYS A 57 0.21 -7.25 -10.92
C CYS A 57 -1.24 -7.70 -10.96
N PRO A 58 -1.74 -8.39 -9.91
CA PRO A 58 -3.13 -8.80 -9.83
C PRO A 58 -4.05 -7.60 -10.07
N PHE A 59 -5.21 -7.85 -10.69
CA PHE A 59 -6.18 -6.81 -11.06
C PHE A 59 -6.56 -5.93 -9.86
N ILE A 60 -5.88 -4.80 -9.72
CA ILE A 60 -6.23 -3.80 -8.71
C ILE A 60 -7.42 -3.02 -9.23
N ARG A 61 -8.57 -3.24 -8.60
CA ARG A 61 -9.81 -2.54 -8.89
C ARG A 61 -10.11 -1.50 -7.83
N ARG A 62 -10.60 -0.36 -8.30
CA ARG A 62 -11.19 0.70 -7.46
C ARG A 62 -12.31 0.13 -6.59
N GLY A 63 -12.39 0.59 -5.35
CA GLY A 63 -13.43 0.21 -4.38
C GLY A 63 -13.14 -1.09 -3.61
N LEU A 64 -12.06 -1.81 -3.94
CA LEU A 64 -11.66 -3.01 -3.22
C LEU A 64 -10.52 -2.72 -2.24
N ASN A 65 -10.43 -3.58 -1.22
CA ASN A 65 -9.43 -3.50 -0.15
C ASN A 65 -8.24 -4.40 -0.46
N TYR A 66 -7.04 -3.90 -0.22
CA TYR A 66 -5.79 -4.62 -0.46
C TYR A 66 -4.79 -4.39 0.68
N VAL A 67 -3.88 -5.34 0.82
CA VAL A 67 -2.62 -5.16 1.53
C VAL A 67 -1.59 -4.68 0.52
N PHE A 68 -0.93 -3.58 0.85
CA PHE A 68 0.17 -3.03 0.08
C PHE A 68 1.44 -3.15 0.91
N MET A 69 2.36 -3.98 0.44
CA MET A 69 3.70 -4.10 0.99
C MET A 69 4.70 -3.67 -0.07
N GLY A 70 5.56 -2.72 0.25
CA GLY A 70 6.52 -2.18 -0.71
C GLY A 70 7.57 -1.31 -0.04
N VAL A 71 8.36 -0.64 -0.87
CA VAL A 71 9.37 0.32 -0.39
C VAL A 71 8.84 1.73 -0.54
N VAL A 72 9.26 2.65 0.31
CA VAL A 72 8.97 4.07 0.16
C VAL A 72 10.10 4.72 -0.61
N ASP A 73 9.76 5.56 -1.59
CA ASP A 73 10.76 6.37 -2.29
C ASP A 73 11.11 7.65 -1.54
N GLU A 74 12.04 8.43 -2.11
CA GLU A 74 12.54 9.67 -1.52
C GLU A 74 11.46 10.76 -1.44
N ASP A 75 10.41 10.68 -2.27
CA ASP A 75 9.26 11.58 -2.22
C ASP A 75 8.20 11.14 -1.18
N GLY A 76 8.48 10.10 -0.41
CA GLY A 76 7.54 9.52 0.54
C GLY A 76 6.42 8.69 -0.12
N ARG A 77 6.50 8.37 -1.41
CA ARG A 77 5.50 7.58 -2.13
C ARG A 77 5.79 6.10 -1.98
N GLY A 78 4.75 5.30 -1.76
CA GLY A 78 4.89 3.85 -1.72
C GLY A 78 5.14 3.29 -3.12
N LYS A 79 6.25 2.58 -3.34
CA LYS A 79 6.60 1.87 -4.57
C LYS A 79 6.43 0.36 -4.43
N ILE A 80 5.67 -0.20 -5.35
CA ILE A 80 5.40 -1.64 -5.44
C ILE A 80 5.98 -2.15 -6.75
N ALA A 81 7.12 -2.82 -6.65
CA ALA A 81 7.77 -3.52 -7.75
C ALA A 81 7.17 -4.93 -7.89
N PRO A 82 7.39 -5.63 -9.03
CA PRO A 82 6.90 -7.00 -9.22
C PRO A 82 7.36 -8.01 -8.16
N GLN A 83 8.50 -7.78 -7.51
CA GLN A 83 9.01 -8.58 -6.40
C GLN A 83 8.34 -8.29 -5.05
N HIS A 84 7.54 -7.22 -4.98
CA HIS A 84 6.79 -6.82 -3.79
C HIS A 84 5.41 -7.47 -3.78
N PHE A 85 4.75 -7.43 -2.62
CA PHE A 85 3.54 -8.19 -2.37
C PHE A 85 2.29 -7.30 -2.34
N VAL A 86 1.31 -7.61 -3.21
CA VAL A 86 -0.03 -7.02 -3.17
C VAL A 86 -1.05 -8.13 -3.18
N MET A 87 -1.98 -8.10 -2.22
CA MET A 87 -3.03 -9.10 -2.11
C MET A 87 -4.37 -8.43 -1.83
N ALA A 88 -5.39 -8.84 -2.58
CA ALA A 88 -6.77 -8.49 -2.26
C ALA A 88 -7.12 -9.03 -0.89
N PHE A 89 -7.70 -8.18 -0.05
CA PHE A 89 -7.90 -8.49 1.34
C PHE A 89 -9.36 -8.27 1.73
N LYS A 90 -9.95 -9.27 2.38
CA LYS A 90 -11.25 -9.14 3.04
C LYS A 90 -10.97 -8.89 4.52
N THR A 91 -11.68 -7.94 5.13
CA THR A 91 -11.55 -7.55 6.55
C THR A 91 -11.55 -8.71 7.54
N LYS A 92 -12.15 -9.85 7.19
CA LYS A 92 -12.08 -11.10 7.98
C LYS A 92 -10.66 -11.63 8.21
N ASN A 93 -9.69 -11.32 7.36
CA ASN A 93 -8.33 -11.87 7.46
C ASN A 93 -7.37 -10.96 8.26
N GLN A 94 -7.85 -9.89 8.89
CA GLN A 94 -7.00 -8.82 9.47
C GLN A 94 -6.07 -9.34 10.57
N LYS A 95 -6.53 -10.37 11.28
CA LYS A 95 -5.76 -11.03 12.35
C LYS A 95 -4.43 -11.62 11.86
N VAL A 96 -4.37 -12.12 10.63
CA VAL A 96 -3.14 -12.70 10.06
C VAL A 96 -2.09 -11.61 9.81
N LEU A 97 -2.52 -10.42 9.42
CA LEU A 97 -1.63 -9.29 9.13
C LEU A 97 -1.13 -8.59 10.41
N ASN A 98 -1.87 -8.67 11.52
CA ASN A 98 -1.38 -8.16 12.80
C ASN A 98 -0.08 -8.84 13.26
N VAL A 99 0.19 -10.07 12.81
CA VAL A 99 1.46 -10.76 13.07
C VAL A 99 2.65 -10.02 12.43
N LEU A 100 2.44 -9.34 11.28
CA LEU A 100 3.47 -8.53 10.63
C LEU A 100 3.85 -7.31 11.48
N LYS A 101 2.93 -6.79 12.31
CA LYS A 101 3.20 -5.66 13.20
C LYS A 101 4.24 -5.99 14.28
N ASN A 102 4.31 -7.27 14.70
CA ASN A 102 5.21 -7.74 15.75
C ASN A 102 6.54 -8.29 15.21
N LYS A 103 6.68 -8.48 13.90
CA LYS A 103 7.95 -8.89 13.29
C LYS A 103 8.89 -7.68 13.21
N ARG A 104 9.91 -7.68 14.07
CA ARG A 104 11.04 -6.76 13.93
C ARG A 104 11.86 -7.12 12.69
N CYS A 105 12.27 -6.09 11.96
CA CYS A 105 13.53 -6.14 11.24
C CYS A 105 14.64 -5.67 12.21
#